data_AF-A0AA96GGC3-F1
#
_entry.id   AF-A0AA96GGC3-F1
#
_cell.length_a   1.000
_cell.length_b   1.000
_cell.length_c   1.000
_cell.angle_alpha   90.00
_cell.angle_beta   90.00
_cell.angle_gamma   90.00
#
_symmetry.space_group_name_H-M   'P 1'
#
loop_
_entity.id
_entity.type
_entity.pdbx_description
1 polymer ?
#
loop_
_entity_poly.entity_id
_entity_poly.type
_entity_poly.pdbx_seq_one_letter_code
_entity_poly.pdbx_strand_id
1 'polypeptide(L)'
;MGFLFELCALILWVGGLVVIIALVIPAVFNSFGMEPAGRFLRRVFDGFGLMNVWILILLSVVAVSRFRAFGHNPSEMFAVSSVEWWLLAGMALMTFSILVVLGPQAINLQEEAFEAISKEDKDTAYAKFFRLHMVVRACHLVNFGLAATLLIVKVRKALFHHSIASRS
;
A
#
# COMPACT_ATOMS: atom_id res chain seq x y z
N MET A 1 17.28 -14.99 6.91
CA MET A 1 17.33 -14.07 5.73
C MET A 1 15.94 -13.62 5.30
N GLY A 2 15.02 -14.49 4.84
CA GLY A 2 13.70 -14.09 4.31
C GLY A 2 12.87 -13.17 5.22
N PHE A 3 12.85 -13.43 6.53
CA PHE A 3 12.08 -12.63 7.50
C PHE A 3 12.52 -11.15 7.60
N LEU A 4 13.82 -10.86 7.49
CA LEU A 4 14.32 -9.49 7.50
C LEU A 4 13.82 -8.72 6.27
N PHE A 5 13.84 -9.35 5.10
CA PHE A 5 13.31 -8.77 3.87
C PHE A 5 11.82 -8.48 3.97
N GLU A 6 11.04 -9.35 4.61
CA GLU A 6 9.60 -9.09 4.86
C GLU A 6 9.40 -7.84 5.73
N LEU A 7 10.17 -7.68 6.80
CA LEU A 7 10.09 -6.51 7.67
C LEU A 7 10.50 -5.23 6.94
N CYS A 8 11.63 -5.24 6.23
CA CYS A 8 12.08 -4.09 5.44
C CYS A 8 11.03 -3.70 4.39
N ALA A 9 10.44 -4.68 3.70
CA ALA A 9 9.43 -4.41 2.69
C ALA A 9 8.14 -3.82 3.28
N LEU A 10 7.70 -4.32 4.44
CA LEU A 10 6.54 -3.75 5.14
C LEU A 10 6.81 -2.36 5.71
N ILE A 11 8.02 -2.10 6.21
CA ILE A 11 8.44 -0.76 6.65
C ILE A 11 8.44 0.20 5.46
N LEU A 12 8.96 -0.20 4.30
CA LEU A 12 8.93 0.61 3.09
C LEU A 12 7.50 0.92 2.62
N TRP A 13 6.60 -0.07 2.70
CA TRP A 13 5.19 0.13 2.36
C TRP A 13 4.52 1.12 3.32
N VAL A 14 4.54 0.82 4.61
CA VAL A 14 3.85 1.59 5.66
C VAL A 14 4.47 2.99 5.76
N GLY A 15 5.80 3.05 5.88
CA GLY A 15 6.55 4.30 6.00
C GLY A 15 6.47 5.15 4.73
N GLY A 16 6.58 4.54 3.55
CA GLY A 16 6.47 5.24 2.28
C GLY A 16 5.12 5.95 2.13
N LEU A 17 4.02 5.27 2.49
CA LEU A 17 2.69 5.87 2.43
C LEU A 17 2.51 7.01 3.44
N VAL A 18 3.04 6.86 4.67
CA VAL A 18 3.03 7.92 5.68
C VAL A 18 3.77 9.15 5.20
N VAL A 19 4.97 8.98 4.64
CA VAL A 19 5.76 10.09 4.07
C VAL A 19 5.01 10.79 2.95
N ILE A 20 4.39 10.03 2.04
CA ILE A 20 3.61 10.60 0.94
C ILE A 20 2.45 11.44 1.49
N ILE A 21 1.65 10.88 2.41
CA ILE A 21 0.45 11.54 2.93
C ILE A 21 0.79 12.74 3.80
N ALA A 22 1.72 12.60 4.73
CA ALA A 22 1.99 13.61 5.75
C ALA A 22 2.92 14.73 5.26
N LEU A 23 3.81 14.44 4.31
CA LEU A 23 4.86 15.39 3.89
C LEU A 23 4.72 15.78 2.43
N VAL A 24 4.67 14.80 1.51
CA VAL A 24 4.72 15.09 0.07
C VAL A 24 3.45 15.80 -0.41
N ILE A 25 2.27 15.29 -0.05
CA ILE A 25 0.99 15.90 -0.48
C ILE A 25 0.89 17.37 -0.03
N PRO A 26 1.05 17.72 1.27
CA PRO A 26 0.97 19.11 1.70
C PRO A 26 2.05 20.00 1.06
N ALA A 27 3.29 19.51 0.98
CA ALA A 27 4.39 20.29 0.40
C ALA A 27 4.12 20.64 -1.07
N VAL A 28 3.67 19.67 -1.86
CA VAL A 28 3.40 19.86 -3.29
C VAL A 28 2.25 20.84 -3.51
N PHE A 29 1.14 20.73 -2.76
CA PHE A 29 0.02 21.66 -2.91
C PHE A 29 0.31 23.06 -2.36
N ASN A 30 1.20 23.21 -1.39
CA ASN A 30 1.64 24.51 -0.91
C ASN A 30 2.61 25.21 -1.88
N SER A 31 3.37 24.44 -2.67
CA SER A 31 4.37 24.97 -3.60
C SER A 31 3.89 25.09 -5.05
N PHE A 32 2.89 24.30 -5.47
CA PHE A 32 2.39 24.26 -6.84
C PHE A 32 0.88 24.48 -6.89
N GLY A 33 0.38 25.02 -8.01
CA GLY A 33 -1.06 25.08 -8.29
C GLY A 33 -1.69 23.69 -8.44
N MET A 34 -3.02 23.62 -8.40
CA MET A 34 -3.80 22.38 -8.41
C MET A 34 -3.45 21.41 -9.56
N GLU A 35 -3.32 21.90 -10.80
CA GLU A 35 -3.09 21.02 -11.95
C GLU A 35 -1.65 20.46 -12.01
N PRO A 36 -0.58 21.28 -11.86
CA PRO A 36 0.78 20.75 -11.75
C PRO A 36 0.95 19.81 -10.53
N ALA A 37 0.39 20.17 -9.37
CA ALA A 37 0.41 19.35 -8.17
C ALA A 37 -0.25 17.98 -8.40
N GLY A 38 -1.43 17.97 -9.01
CA GLY A 38 -2.16 16.75 -9.33
C GLY A 38 -1.41 15.82 -10.28
N ARG A 39 -0.77 16.37 -11.33
CA ARG A 39 0.06 15.57 -12.26
C ARG A 39 1.33 15.02 -11.60
N PHE A 40 1.95 15.81 -10.71
CA PHE A 40 3.11 15.36 -9.95
C PHE A 40 2.74 14.20 -9.01
N LEU A 41 1.69 14.38 -8.20
CA LEU A 41 1.25 13.37 -7.24
C LEU A 41 0.83 12.07 -7.93
N ARG A 42 0.21 12.14 -9.12
CA ARG A 42 -0.06 10.96 -9.94
C ARG A 42 1.20 10.14 -10.20
N ARG A 43 2.28 10.77 -10.67
CA ARG A 43 3.55 10.05 -10.93
C ARG A 43 4.16 9.46 -9.66
N VAL A 44 4.05 10.16 -8.52
CA VAL A 44 4.50 9.63 -7.22
C VAL A 44 3.70 8.40 -6.82
N PHE A 45 2.37 8.44 -6.94
CA PHE A 45 1.50 7.32 -6.61
C PHE A 45 1.63 6.15 -7.60
N ASP A 46 1.89 6.40 -8.89
CA ASP A 46 2.17 5.36 -9.88
C ASP A 46 3.47 4.61 -9.52
N GLY A 47 4.54 5.35 -9.20
CA GLY A 47 5.80 4.78 -8.76
C GLY A 47 5.67 4.00 -7.43
N PHE A 48 4.97 4.58 -6.46
CA PHE A 48 4.66 3.91 -5.19
C PHE A 48 3.80 2.65 -5.38
N GLY A 49 2.83 2.71 -6.28
CA GLY A 49 1.98 1.59 -6.68
C GLY A 49 2.79 0.42 -7.24
N LEU A 50 3.68 0.70 -8.19
CA LEU A 50 4.56 -0.31 -8.78
C LEU A 50 5.51 -0.90 -7.72
N MET A 51 6.07 -0.07 -6.84
CA MET A 51 6.87 -0.53 -5.71
C MET A 51 6.07 -1.50 -4.81
N ASN A 52 4.81 -1.20 -4.50
CA ASN A 52 3.96 -2.07 -3.69
C ASN A 52 3.67 -3.41 -4.38
N VAL A 53 3.54 -3.44 -5.71
CA VAL A 53 3.44 -4.70 -6.46
C VAL A 53 4.70 -5.56 -6.27
N TRP A 54 5.89 -4.97 -6.36
CA TRP A 54 7.13 -5.70 -6.10
C TRP A 54 7.25 -6.18 -4.65
N ILE A 55 6.80 -5.38 -3.69
CA ILE A 55 6.74 -5.80 -2.29
C ILE A 55 5.76 -6.98 -2.12
N LEU A 56 4.59 -6.95 -2.75
CA LEU A 56 3.64 -8.08 -2.71
C LEU A 56 4.25 -9.36 -3.27
N ILE A 57 4.97 -9.27 -4.39
CA ILE A 57 5.66 -10.41 -5.00
C ILE A 57 6.70 -10.96 -4.02
N LEU A 58 7.54 -10.09 -3.45
CA LEU A 58 8.56 -10.49 -2.47
C LEU A 58 7.91 -11.18 -1.26
N LEU A 59 6.91 -10.56 -0.65
CA LEU A 59 6.20 -11.11 0.52
C LEU A 59 5.56 -12.46 0.20
N SER A 60 4.94 -12.59 -0.98
CA SER A 60 4.31 -13.84 -1.42
C SER A 60 5.33 -14.94 -1.65
N VAL A 61 6.45 -14.66 -2.33
CA VAL A 61 7.52 -15.62 -2.58
C VAL A 61 8.14 -16.10 -1.27
N VAL A 62 8.41 -15.19 -0.33
CA VAL A 62 8.94 -15.55 0.99
C VAL A 62 7.92 -16.34 1.80
N ALA A 63 6.64 -15.96 1.80
CA ALA A 63 5.59 -16.71 2.48
C ALA A 63 5.42 -18.13 1.91
N VAL A 64 5.36 -18.29 0.58
CA VAL A 64 5.26 -19.60 -0.08
C VAL A 64 6.48 -20.47 0.21
N SER A 65 7.69 -19.91 0.10
CA SER A 65 8.93 -20.68 0.37
C SER A 65 8.98 -21.17 1.82
N ARG A 66 8.60 -20.34 2.79
CA ARG A 66 8.47 -20.72 4.20
C ARG A 66 7.38 -21.76 4.42
N PHE A 67 6.23 -21.62 3.76
CA PHE A 67 5.15 -22.59 3.84
C PHE A 67 5.59 -23.97 3.30
N ARG A 68 6.36 -24.01 2.21
CA ARG A 68 6.89 -25.28 1.67
C ARG A 68 7.95 -25.91 2.58
N ALA A 69 8.80 -25.10 3.19
CA ALA A 69 9.88 -25.58 4.05
C ALA A 69 9.40 -26.04 5.44
N PHE A 70 8.41 -25.35 6.03
CA PHE A 70 8.01 -25.54 7.43
C PHE A 70 6.52 -25.90 7.61
N GLY A 71 5.73 -25.97 6.54
CA GLY A 71 4.27 -26.12 6.61
C GLY A 71 3.76 -27.42 7.24
N HIS A 72 4.63 -28.40 7.48
CA HIS A 72 4.27 -29.66 8.16
C HIS A 72 4.52 -29.62 9.68
N ASN A 73 5.24 -28.62 10.20
CA ASN A 73 5.52 -28.45 11.64
C ASN A 73 5.08 -27.06 12.12
N PRO A 74 3.84 -26.92 12.66
CA PRO A 74 3.31 -25.65 13.13
C PRO A 74 4.05 -25.03 14.34
N SER A 75 4.93 -25.80 15.00
CA SER A 75 5.75 -25.35 16.13
C SER A 75 7.01 -24.58 15.74
N GLU A 76 7.37 -24.57 14.45
CA GLU A 76 8.57 -23.91 13.97
C GLU A 76 8.38 -22.38 13.85
N MET A 77 9.37 -21.63 14.30
CA MET A 77 9.45 -20.15 14.28
C MET A 77 9.05 -19.53 12.94
N PHE A 78 9.21 -20.29 11.86
CA PHE A 78 9.04 -19.84 10.49
C PHE A 78 7.71 -20.25 9.84
N ALA A 79 6.78 -20.89 10.56
CA ALA A 79 5.46 -21.21 10.02
C ALA A 79 4.63 -19.94 9.72
N VAL A 80 4.02 -19.90 8.53
CA VAL A 80 3.14 -18.82 8.08
C VAL A 80 1.74 -19.08 8.63
N SER A 81 1.18 -18.14 9.41
CA SER A 81 -0.16 -18.32 9.98
C SER A 81 -1.27 -18.03 8.96
N SER A 82 -2.47 -18.57 9.17
CA SER A 82 -3.65 -18.26 8.35
C SER A 82 -3.96 -16.76 8.32
N VAL A 83 -3.65 -16.04 9.39
CA VAL A 83 -3.80 -14.57 9.48
C VAL A 83 -2.86 -13.86 8.49
N GLU A 84 -1.61 -14.32 8.36
CA GLU A 84 -0.68 -13.74 7.38
C GLU A 84 -1.19 -13.91 5.94
N TRP A 85 -1.76 -15.06 5.61
CA TRP A 85 -2.36 -15.31 4.30
C TRP A 85 -3.55 -14.39 4.00
N TRP A 86 -4.46 -14.22 4.96
CA TRP A 86 -5.60 -13.31 4.80
C TRP A 86 -5.17 -11.85 4.65
N LEU A 87 -4.15 -11.43 5.41
CA LEU A 87 -3.59 -10.08 5.29
C LEU A 87 -2.94 -9.87 3.92
N LEU A 88 -2.12 -10.82 3.45
CA LEU A 88 -1.49 -10.74 2.12
C LEU A 88 -2.53 -10.74 1.00
N ALA A 89 -3.55 -11.59 1.08
CA ALA A 89 -4.64 -11.64 0.11
C ALA A 89 -5.42 -10.31 0.08
N GLY A 90 -5.74 -9.76 1.25
CA GLY A 90 -6.38 -8.44 1.36
C GLY A 90 -5.53 -7.32 0.77
N MET A 91 -4.23 -7.30 1.08
CA MET A 91 -3.30 -6.31 0.53
C MET A 91 -3.23 -6.40 -1.00
N ALA A 92 -3.13 -7.62 -1.54
CA ALA A 92 -3.13 -7.85 -2.97
C ALA A 92 -4.42 -7.34 -3.63
N LEU A 93 -5.58 -7.74 -3.09
CA LEU A 93 -6.88 -7.30 -3.59
C LEU A 93 -6.99 -5.77 -3.64
N MET A 94 -6.59 -5.09 -2.56
CA MET A 94 -6.64 -3.63 -2.50
C MET A 94 -5.68 -2.98 -3.50
N THR A 95 -4.44 -3.45 -3.58
CA THR A 95 -3.43 -2.91 -4.51
C THR A 95 -3.88 -3.07 -5.96
N PHE A 96 -4.35 -4.24 -6.37
CA PHE A 96 -4.82 -4.45 -7.74
C PHE A 96 -6.11 -3.66 -8.03
N SER A 97 -7.03 -3.56 -7.07
CA SER A 97 -8.24 -2.74 -7.24
C SER A 97 -7.89 -1.26 -7.46
N ILE A 98 -6.92 -0.75 -6.72
CA ILE A 98 -6.43 0.63 -6.88
C ILE A 98 -5.75 0.80 -8.23
N LEU A 99 -4.80 -0.06 -8.59
CA LEU A 99 -3.95 0.17 -9.77
C LEU A 99 -4.64 -0.14 -11.09
N VAL A 100 -5.46 -1.19 -11.14
CA VAL A 100 -6.06 -1.68 -12.39
C VAL A 100 -7.42 -1.06 -12.66
N VAL A 101 -8.18 -0.73 -11.61
CA VAL A 101 -9.57 -0.28 -11.75
C VAL A 101 -9.71 1.19 -11.37
N LEU A 102 -9.44 1.53 -10.11
CA LEU A 102 -9.79 2.87 -9.59
C LEU A 102 -8.82 3.95 -10.07
N GLY A 103 -7.54 3.62 -10.25
CA GLY A 103 -6.48 4.52 -10.69
C GLY A 103 -6.74 5.06 -12.11
N PRO A 104 -6.92 4.20 -13.13
CA PRO A 104 -7.27 4.64 -14.47
C PRO A 104 -8.56 5.48 -14.53
N GLN A 105 -9.58 5.12 -13.74
CA GLN A 105 -10.81 5.91 -13.67
C GLN A 105 -10.57 7.29 -13.06
N ALA A 106 -9.79 7.38 -11.98
CA ALA A 106 -9.45 8.66 -11.34
C ALA A 106 -8.61 9.56 -12.26
N ILE A 107 -7.72 8.95 -13.03
CA ILE A 107 -6.90 9.62 -14.05
C ILE A 107 -7.78 10.25 -15.13
N ASN A 108 -8.71 9.48 -15.70
CA ASN A 108 -9.57 9.97 -16.78
C ASN A 108 -10.43 11.16 -16.30
N LEU A 109 -11.00 11.05 -15.10
CA LEU A 109 -11.79 12.15 -14.51
C LEU A 109 -10.94 13.38 -14.17
N GLN A 110 -9.67 13.18 -13.79
CA GLN A 110 -8.73 14.26 -13.53
C GLN A 110 -8.37 15.00 -14.82
N GLU A 111 -8.13 14.28 -15.91
CA GLU A 111 -7.84 14.84 -17.23
C GLU A 111 -9.06 15.60 -17.76
N GLU A 112 -10.26 15.02 -17.66
CA GLU A 112 -11.54 15.70 -18.00
C GLU A 112 -11.70 17.02 -17.24
N ALA A 113 -11.39 17.04 -15.93
CA ALA A 113 -11.46 18.26 -15.12
C ALA A 113 -10.41 19.32 -15.49
N PHE A 114 -9.25 18.90 -16.01
CA PHE A 114 -8.19 19.82 -16.42
C PHE A 114 -8.44 20.39 -17.82
N GLU A 115 -9.03 19.62 -18.72
CA GLU A 115 -9.32 20.02 -20.09
C GLU A 115 -10.63 20.82 -20.24
N ALA A 116 -11.52 20.77 -19.25
CA ALA A 116 -12.76 21.54 -19.25
C ALA A 116 -12.52 23.05 -19.36
N ILE A 117 -13.13 23.67 -20.38
CA ILE A 117 -13.01 25.10 -20.69
C ILE A 117 -14.07 25.92 -19.95
N SER A 118 -15.31 25.43 -19.91
CA SER A 118 -16.40 26.10 -19.21
C SER A 118 -16.29 25.86 -17.70
N LYS A 119 -16.70 26.84 -16.90
CA LYS A 119 -16.69 26.72 -15.45
C LYS A 119 -17.65 25.63 -14.95
N GLU A 120 -18.81 25.51 -15.58
CA GLU A 120 -19.84 24.54 -15.23
C GLU A 120 -19.38 23.09 -15.48
N ASP A 121 -18.71 22.85 -16.62
CA ASP A 121 -18.13 21.54 -16.94
C ASP A 121 -16.99 21.19 -15.98
N LYS A 122 -16.15 22.19 -15.64
CA LYS A 122 -15.02 22.02 -14.72
C LYS A 122 -15.49 21.65 -13.32
N ASP A 123 -16.52 22.32 -12.80
CA ASP A 123 -17.08 22.03 -11.47
C ASP A 123 -17.70 20.61 -11.43
N THR A 124 -18.39 20.22 -12.49
CA THR A 124 -19.00 18.89 -12.61
C THR A 124 -17.94 17.78 -12.68
N ALA A 125 -16.90 17.97 -13.50
CA ALA A 125 -15.80 17.01 -13.63
C ALA A 125 -15.02 16.89 -12.31
N TYR A 126 -14.73 18.01 -11.63
CA TYR A 126 -14.10 17.99 -10.31
C TYR A 126 -14.94 17.26 -9.27
N ALA A 127 -16.26 17.45 -9.24
CA ALA A 127 -17.12 16.74 -8.30
C ALA A 127 -17.06 15.22 -8.50
N LYS A 128 -17.08 14.74 -9.75
CA LYS A 128 -16.90 13.32 -10.06
C LYS A 128 -15.53 12.81 -9.65
N PHE A 129 -14.47 13.55 -10.01
CA PHE A 129 -13.10 13.23 -9.63
C PHE A 129 -12.94 13.11 -8.12
N PHE A 130 -13.38 14.11 -7.35
CA PHE A 130 -13.23 14.10 -5.89
C PHE A 130 -14.02 12.96 -5.25
N ARG A 131 -15.23 12.66 -5.73
CA ARG A 131 -16.02 11.52 -5.23
C ARG A 131 -15.28 10.21 -5.41
N LEU A 132 -14.73 9.94 -6.60
CA LEU A 132 -13.94 8.73 -6.84
C LEU A 132 -12.62 8.75 -6.05
N HIS A 133 -11.96 9.90 -6.00
CA HIS A 133 -10.69 10.06 -5.30
C HIS A 133 -10.82 9.80 -3.79
N MET A 134 -11.96 10.15 -3.17
CA MET A 134 -12.25 9.78 -1.77
C MET A 134 -12.32 8.26 -1.57
N VAL A 135 -12.91 7.53 -2.52
CA VAL A 135 -12.93 6.06 -2.51
C VAL A 135 -11.51 5.52 -2.64
N VAL A 136 -10.72 6.04 -3.59
CA VAL A 136 -9.30 5.66 -3.75
C VAL A 136 -8.50 5.88 -2.47
N ARG A 137 -8.70 7.02 -1.79
CA ARG A 137 -8.05 7.31 -0.50
C ARG A 137 -8.45 6.32 0.59
N ALA A 138 -9.74 6.01 0.71
CA ALA A 138 -10.22 5.02 1.66
C ALA A 138 -9.59 3.64 1.38
N CYS A 139 -9.49 3.24 0.11
CA CYS A 139 -8.82 2.00 -0.28
C CYS A 139 -7.34 1.99 0.12
N HIS A 140 -6.60 3.09 -0.07
CA HIS A 140 -5.21 3.20 0.39
C HIS A 140 -5.10 3.10 1.91
N LEU A 141 -6.02 3.72 2.66
CA LEU A 141 -6.00 3.68 4.13
C LEU A 141 -6.32 2.28 4.68
N VAL A 142 -7.26 1.57 4.05
CA VAL A 142 -7.53 0.15 4.38
C VAL A 142 -6.29 -0.69 4.09
N ASN A 143 -5.68 -0.53 2.92
CA ASN A 143 -4.48 -1.27 2.54
C ASN A 143 -3.30 -0.99 3.48
N PHE A 144 -3.14 0.28 3.90
CA PHE A 144 -2.21 0.68 4.95
C PHE A 144 -2.46 -0.09 6.26
N GLY A 145 -3.71 -0.15 6.71
CA GLY A 145 -4.11 -0.87 7.91
C GLY A 145 -3.76 -2.37 7.85
N LEU A 146 -3.97 -3.01 6.70
CA LEU A 146 -3.58 -4.40 6.47
C LEU A 146 -2.05 -4.59 6.55
N ALA A 147 -1.29 -3.74 5.86
CA ALA A 147 0.18 -3.79 5.87
C ALA A 147 0.76 -3.53 7.27
N ALA A 148 0.23 -2.55 7.99
CA ALA A 148 0.64 -2.23 9.36
C ALA A 148 0.30 -3.37 10.32
N THR A 149 -0.87 -4.00 10.15
CA THR A 149 -1.26 -5.18 10.95
C THR A 149 -0.30 -6.34 10.70
N LEU A 150 0.03 -6.62 9.43
CA LEU A 150 1.00 -7.67 9.08
C LEU A 150 2.39 -7.38 9.66
N LEU A 151 2.83 -6.12 9.63
CA LEU A 151 4.07 -5.68 10.27
C LEU A 151 4.05 -5.95 11.78
N ILE A 152 2.98 -5.56 12.49
CA ILE A 152 2.82 -5.80 13.93
C ILE A 152 2.85 -7.30 14.25
N VAL A 153 2.14 -8.13 13.48
CA VAL A 153 2.14 -9.59 13.65
C VAL A 153 3.56 -10.15 13.53
N LYS A 154 4.32 -9.74 12.51
CA LYS A 154 5.70 -10.20 12.31
C LYS A 154 6.64 -9.69 13.41
N VAL A 155 6.59 -8.40 13.76
CA VAL A 155 7.41 -7.84 14.85
C VAL A 155 7.13 -8.56 16.18
N ARG A 156 5.87 -8.81 16.51
CA ARG A 156 5.49 -9.59 17.69
C ARG A 156 6.13 -10.98 17.67
N LYS A 157 6.01 -11.72 16.55
CA LYS A 157 6.65 -13.04 16.41
C LYS A 157 8.16 -12.97 16.65
N ALA A 158 8.84 -11.94 16.14
CA ALA A 158 10.27 -11.74 16.36
C ALA A 158 10.62 -11.52 17.85
N LEU A 159 9.87 -10.63 18.52
CA LEU A 159 10.10 -10.29 19.92
C LEU A 159 9.84 -11.46 20.87
N PHE A 160 8.73 -12.19 20.67
CA PHE A 160 8.39 -13.35 21.50
C PHE A 160 9.47 -14.44 21.41
N HIS A 161 10.00 -14.70 20.22
CA HIS A 161 11.03 -15.71 20.05
C HIS A 161 12.38 -15.29 20.64
N HIS A 162 12.75 -14.00 20.50
CA HIS A 162 13.96 -13.47 21.14
C HIS A 162 13.89 -13.57 22.68
N SER A 163 12.72 -13.32 23.27
CA SER A 163 12.51 -13.46 24.71
C SER A 163 12.59 -14.90 25.23
N ILE A 164 12.33 -15.91 24.39
CA ILE A 164 12.47 -17.31 24.78
C ILE A 164 13.94 -17.72 24.71
N ALA A 165 14.64 -17.33 23.65
CA ALA A 165 16.07 -17.64 23.46
C ALA A 165 16.99 -16.97 24.49
N SER A 166 16.60 -15.83 25.09
CA SER A 166 17.39 -15.18 26.15
C SER A 166 17.13 -15.74 27.55
N ARG A 167 16.13 -16.62 27.72
CA ARG A 167 15.77 -17.26 29.00
C ARG A 167 16.25 -18.70 29.13
N SER A 168 16.77 -19.30 28.05
CA SER A 168 17.39 -20.63 28.02
C SER A 168 18.91 -20.54 28.09
#